data_AF-A0A1W9LAW9-F1
#
_entry.id   AF-A0A1W9LAW9-F1
#
_cell.length_a   1.000
_cell.length_b   1.000
_cell.length_c   1.000
_cell.angle_alpha   90.00
_cell.angle_beta   90.00
_cell.angle_gamma   90.00
#
_symmetry.space_group_name_H-M   'P 1'
#
loop_
_entity.id
_entity.type
_entity.pdbx_description
1 polymer ?
#
loop_
_entity_poly.entity_id
_entity_poly.type
_entity_poly.pdbx_seq_one_letter_code
_entity_poly.pdbx_strand_id
1 'polypeptide(L)'
;MNDLRIGTLPPIQSEAIDINQVDIANTGIFTYQGQPVIMYVKDVRKKMKVLAQHTQQLPKFHLTDCITVANDRRKPERYQRYAISTRTDNLFPLYTLTNEGEIAEAVMKLSVCRSCLSKLEYQSYDSRDKSTQDQIVAKFSITAFFAQHSAPEMATAPVRVITDEPCLPCPVTPVEKMEMSPPASQLPITVEMQTDKVPTVIPQTICFNEEKVIPNPVKPTFTNRSPRTDYINPLETFLTHFYVMQLLLKQVKQQVLGHVF
;
A
#
# COMPACT_ATOMS: atom_id res chain seq x y z
N MET A 1 7.07 -15.46 -40.00
CA MET A 1 7.96 -14.43 -39.43
C MET A 1 7.07 -13.23 -39.14
N ASN A 2 6.69 -13.02 -37.88
CA ASN A 2 5.85 -11.89 -37.49
C ASN A 2 6.75 -10.80 -36.93
N ASP A 3 6.89 -9.72 -37.70
CA ASP A 3 7.56 -8.50 -37.26
C ASP A 3 6.74 -7.86 -36.14
N LEU A 4 7.31 -7.87 -34.93
CA LEU A 4 6.89 -6.96 -33.86
C LEU A 4 7.20 -5.53 -34.34
N ARG A 5 6.20 -4.85 -34.91
CA ARG A 5 6.26 -3.39 -35.08
C ARG A 5 6.26 -2.75 -33.70
N ILE A 6 7.45 -2.45 -33.20
CA ILE A 6 7.66 -1.51 -32.10
C ILE A 6 7.25 -0.14 -32.65
N GLY A 7 5.99 0.23 -32.45
CA GLY A 7 5.55 1.60 -32.67
C GLY A 7 6.39 2.52 -31.78
N THR A 8 7.02 3.53 -32.38
CA THR A 8 7.79 4.55 -31.65
C THR A 8 6.83 5.30 -30.74
N LEU A 9 6.74 4.86 -29.49
CA LEU A 9 6.07 5.62 -28.43
C LEU A 9 6.85 6.92 -28.22
N PRO A 10 6.17 8.04 -27.92
CA PRO A 10 6.86 9.29 -27.61
C PRO A 10 7.87 9.07 -26.46
N PRO A 11 8.95 9.87 -26.39
CA PRO A 11 9.97 9.74 -25.37
C PRO A 11 9.31 9.68 -23.99
N ILE A 12 9.51 8.56 -23.30
CA ILE A 12 8.81 8.31 -22.05
C ILE A 12 9.53 9.11 -20.97
N GLN A 13 9.00 10.29 -20.67
CA GLN A 13 9.43 11.06 -19.52
C GLN A 13 8.92 10.35 -18.26
N SER A 14 9.62 9.31 -17.81
CA SER A 14 9.72 9.08 -16.38
C SER A 14 10.53 10.25 -15.85
N GLU A 15 9.82 11.29 -15.43
CA GLU A 15 10.44 12.45 -14.82
C GLU A 15 11.36 11.94 -13.70
N ALA A 16 12.60 12.43 -13.66
CA ALA A 16 13.61 12.03 -12.68
C ALA A 16 13.29 12.62 -11.30
N ILE A 17 12.04 12.46 -10.86
CA ILE A 17 11.57 12.81 -9.54
C ILE A 17 12.30 11.89 -8.58
N ASP A 18 13.02 12.51 -7.65
CA ASP A 18 13.64 11.76 -6.56
C ASP A 18 12.53 11.10 -5.74
N ILE A 19 12.65 9.79 -5.55
CA ILE A 19 11.74 9.00 -4.74
C ILE A 19 11.59 9.54 -3.31
N ASN A 20 12.60 10.26 -2.80
CA ASN A 20 12.57 10.89 -1.49
C ASN A 20 11.70 12.14 -1.43
N GLN A 21 11.28 12.69 -2.57
CA GLN A 21 10.39 13.86 -2.67
C GLN A 21 8.91 13.48 -2.78
N VAL A 22 8.60 12.18 -2.63
CA VAL A 22 7.22 11.69 -2.66
C VAL A 22 6.63 11.74 -1.26
N ASP A 23 5.54 12.46 -1.14
CA ASP A 23 4.72 12.55 0.06
C ASP A 23 3.59 11.51 0.04
N ILE A 24 2.94 11.34 1.18
CA ILE A 24 1.74 10.53 1.33
C ILE A 24 0.61 11.47 1.77
N ALA A 25 -0.41 11.62 0.94
CA ALA A 25 -1.60 12.42 1.26
C ALA A 25 -2.36 11.81 2.45
N ASN A 26 -3.30 12.58 3.03
CA ASN A 26 -4.19 12.11 4.10
C ASN A 26 -5.01 10.88 3.66
N THR A 27 -5.28 10.74 2.36
CA THR A 27 -5.94 9.56 1.75
C THR A 27 -5.05 8.32 1.71
N GLY A 28 -3.77 8.44 2.10
CA GLY A 28 -2.78 7.39 2.02
C GLY A 28 -2.12 7.23 0.64
N ILE A 29 -2.50 8.02 -0.37
CA ILE A 29 -1.98 7.93 -1.73
C ILE A 29 -0.67 8.70 -1.87
N PHE A 30 0.27 8.20 -2.69
CA PHE A 30 1.49 8.91 -3.03
C PHE A 30 1.20 10.20 -3.81
N THR A 31 1.87 11.28 -3.41
CA THR A 31 1.78 12.57 -4.08
C THR A 31 3.16 13.19 -4.31
N TYR A 32 3.28 13.92 -5.41
CA TYR A 32 4.42 14.80 -5.66
C TYR A 32 3.87 16.19 -5.99
N GLN A 33 4.31 17.21 -5.24
CA GLN A 33 3.80 18.58 -5.38
C GLN A 33 2.26 18.67 -5.33
N GLY A 34 1.65 17.87 -4.44
CA GLY A 34 0.19 17.79 -4.29
C GLY A 34 -0.56 17.04 -5.41
N GLN A 35 0.14 16.55 -6.42
CA GLN A 35 -0.46 15.75 -7.50
C GLN A 35 -0.30 14.25 -7.22
N PRO A 36 -1.33 13.43 -7.48
CA PRO A 36 -1.25 11.99 -7.30
C PRO A 36 -0.21 11.40 -8.26
N VAL A 37 0.67 10.56 -7.71
CA VAL A 37 1.70 9.86 -8.48
C VAL A 37 1.68 8.37 -8.16
N ILE A 38 2.32 7.59 -9.02
CA ILE A 38 2.57 6.18 -8.78
C ILE A 38 4.06 5.91 -8.70
N MET A 39 4.39 4.83 -8.02
CA MET A 39 5.75 4.37 -7.86
C MET A 39 5.88 2.93 -8.40
N TYR A 40 6.92 2.63 -9.17
CA TYR A 40 7.14 1.30 -9.75
C TYR A 40 8.63 0.97 -9.87
N VAL A 41 8.99 -0.30 -9.95
CA VAL A 41 10.38 -0.72 -10.18
C VAL A 41 10.72 -0.59 -11.66
N LYS A 42 11.60 0.35 -12.03
CA LYS A 42 12.07 0.56 -13.42
C LYS A 42 13.17 -0.43 -13.81
N ASP A 43 14.08 -0.77 -12.90
CA ASP A 43 15.24 -1.61 -13.21
C ASP A 43 14.97 -3.07 -12.79
N VAL A 44 14.77 -3.92 -13.79
CA VAL A 44 14.42 -5.33 -13.61
C VAL A 44 15.61 -6.24 -13.86
N ARG A 45 15.85 -7.17 -12.92
CA ARG A 45 16.95 -8.15 -13.02
C ARG A 45 16.69 -9.27 -14.03
N LYS A 46 15.42 -9.47 -14.42
CA LYS A 46 15.02 -10.50 -15.37
C LYS A 46 15.10 -9.96 -16.79
N LYS A 47 15.55 -10.80 -17.72
CA LYS A 47 15.60 -10.48 -19.14
C LYS A 47 14.22 -10.10 -19.68
N MET A 48 14.17 -9.10 -20.55
CA MET A 48 12.92 -8.54 -21.05
C MET A 48 12.07 -9.58 -21.82
N LYS A 49 12.72 -10.46 -22.59
CA LYS A 49 12.06 -11.58 -23.29
C LYS A 49 11.29 -12.52 -22.34
N VAL A 50 11.86 -12.81 -21.16
CA VAL A 50 11.21 -13.66 -20.15
C VAL A 50 9.99 -12.95 -19.56
N LEU A 51 10.12 -11.66 -19.27
CA LEU A 51 9.02 -10.84 -18.74
C LEU A 51 7.86 -10.69 -19.73
N ALA A 52 8.16 -10.58 -21.03
CA ALA A 52 7.16 -10.53 -22.08
C ALA A 52 6.35 -11.84 -22.20
N GLN A 53 7.00 -13.00 -21.97
CA GLN A 53 6.32 -14.30 -21.99
C GLN A 53 5.58 -14.61 -20.68
N HIS A 54 6.03 -14.05 -19.56
CA HIS A 54 5.47 -14.30 -18.23
C HIS A 54 5.06 -13.00 -17.54
N THR A 55 3.97 -12.39 -18.03
CA THR A 55 3.48 -11.09 -17.55
C THR A 55 3.16 -11.07 -16.05
N GLN A 56 2.84 -12.21 -15.44
CA GLN A 56 2.66 -12.32 -13.98
C GLN A 56 3.93 -11.97 -13.19
N GLN A 57 5.10 -12.16 -13.78
CA GLN A 57 6.40 -11.86 -13.19
C GLN A 57 6.84 -10.40 -13.39
N LEU A 58 6.08 -9.61 -14.15
CA LEU A 58 6.31 -8.17 -14.26
C LEU A 58 6.17 -7.51 -12.88
N PRO A 59 6.96 -6.46 -12.62
CA PRO A 59 6.79 -5.65 -11.42
C PRO A 59 5.37 -5.08 -11.35
N LYS A 60 5.00 -4.65 -10.16
CA LYS A 60 3.72 -3.99 -9.90
C LYS A 60 3.99 -2.50 -9.70
N PHE A 61 2.99 -1.68 -10.01
CA PHE A 61 3.02 -0.28 -9.56
C PHE A 61 2.30 -0.15 -8.22
N HIS A 62 2.68 0.87 -7.48
CA HIS A 62 2.28 1.15 -6.11
C HIS A 62 1.65 2.53 -6.02
N LEU A 63 0.55 2.61 -5.25
CA LEU A 63 -0.26 3.81 -5.06
C LEU A 63 -0.07 4.43 -3.67
N THR A 64 0.48 3.66 -2.73
CA THR A 64 0.63 4.00 -1.31
C THR A 64 1.86 3.27 -0.76
N ASP A 65 2.34 3.68 0.42
CA ASP A 65 3.41 3.01 1.17
C ASP A 65 2.95 1.65 1.73
N CYS A 66 2.70 0.70 0.84
CA CYS A 66 2.28 -0.64 1.22
C CYS A 66 3.45 -1.45 1.78
N ILE A 67 3.14 -2.60 2.38
CA ILE A 67 4.16 -3.46 3.01
C ILE A 67 5.31 -3.86 2.07
N THR A 68 5.05 -4.00 0.76
CA THR A 68 6.10 -4.28 -0.24
C THR A 68 7.08 -3.11 -0.34
N VAL A 69 6.58 -1.89 -0.42
CA VAL A 69 7.39 -0.67 -0.51
C VAL A 69 8.16 -0.46 0.79
N ALA A 70 7.47 -0.55 1.94
CA ALA A 70 8.10 -0.41 3.25
C ALA A 70 9.24 -1.42 3.47
N ASN A 71 9.06 -2.66 3.00
CA ASN A 71 10.10 -3.69 3.08
C ASN A 71 11.28 -3.43 2.13
N ASP A 72 11.01 -2.96 0.91
CA ASP A 72 12.06 -2.61 -0.05
C ASP A 72 12.81 -1.34 0.36
N ARG A 73 12.15 -0.38 1.02
CA ARG A 73 12.78 0.86 1.52
C ARG A 73 13.87 0.59 2.56
N ARG A 74 13.78 -0.52 3.29
CA ARG A 74 14.82 -0.99 4.23
C ARG A 74 16.04 -1.60 3.52
N LYS A 75 16.03 -1.69 2.19
CA LYS A 75 17.02 -2.34 1.35
C LYS A 75 17.44 -1.39 0.22
N PRO A 76 18.47 -0.55 0.43
CA PRO A 76 18.86 0.50 -0.52
C PRO A 76 19.04 -0.01 -1.96
N GLU A 77 19.60 -1.20 -2.13
CA GLU A 77 19.83 -1.85 -3.43
C GLU A 77 18.52 -2.19 -4.17
N ARG A 78 17.42 -2.33 -3.44
CA ARG A 78 16.08 -2.54 -4.01
C ARG A 78 15.37 -1.23 -4.23
N TYR A 79 15.41 -0.33 -3.24
CA TYR A 79 14.66 0.92 -3.26
C TYR A 79 15.15 1.89 -4.35
N GLN A 80 16.46 1.93 -4.62
CA GLN A 80 17.04 2.78 -5.67
C GLN A 80 16.54 2.48 -7.09
N ARG A 81 15.92 1.31 -7.30
CA ARG A 81 15.39 0.87 -8.62
C ARG A 81 13.97 1.36 -8.88
N TYR A 82 13.36 2.04 -7.94
CA TYR A 82 12.03 2.60 -8.12
C TYR A 82 12.09 3.90 -8.93
N ALA A 83 11.00 4.19 -9.63
CA ALA A 83 10.75 5.42 -10.35
C ALA A 83 9.35 5.92 -10.04
N ILE A 84 9.17 7.23 -10.15
CA ILE A 84 7.89 7.90 -9.98
C ILE A 84 7.32 8.24 -11.35
N SER A 85 5.99 8.16 -11.47
CA SER A 85 5.30 8.48 -12.71
C SER A 85 3.96 9.13 -12.43
N THR A 86 3.59 10.07 -13.29
CA THR A 86 2.25 10.67 -13.39
C THR A 86 1.38 9.97 -14.43
N ARG A 87 1.90 8.92 -15.10
CA ARG A 87 1.19 8.19 -16.14
C ARG A 87 0.01 7.40 -15.58
N THR A 88 -1.09 7.39 -16.33
CA THR A 88 -2.34 6.74 -15.93
C THR A 88 -2.79 5.63 -16.89
N ASP A 89 -2.02 5.36 -17.96
CA ASP A 89 -2.35 4.38 -19.02
C ASP A 89 -1.89 2.95 -18.74
N ASN A 90 -1.35 2.70 -17.54
CA ASN A 90 -0.75 1.45 -17.09
C ASN A 90 0.48 0.98 -17.89
N LEU A 91 1.05 1.80 -18.79
CA LEU A 91 2.21 1.47 -19.60
C LEU A 91 3.47 2.13 -19.02
N PHE A 92 4.49 1.32 -18.71
CA PHE A 92 5.69 1.79 -18.02
C PHE A 92 6.98 1.32 -18.70
N PRO A 93 8.00 2.19 -18.79
CA PRO A 93 9.30 1.81 -19.29
C PRO A 93 10.03 0.98 -18.23
N LEU A 94 10.54 -0.17 -18.64
CA LEU A 94 11.40 -1.05 -17.85
C LEU A 94 12.77 -1.18 -18.51
N TYR A 95 13.80 -1.31 -17.69
CA TYR A 95 15.19 -1.47 -18.10
C TYR A 95 15.79 -2.76 -17.55
N THR A 96 16.58 -3.46 -18.35
CA THR A 96 17.35 -4.62 -17.91
C THR A 96 18.73 -4.64 -18.56
N LEU A 97 19.70 -5.26 -17.90
CA LEU A 97 21.02 -5.48 -18.49
C LEU A 97 20.99 -6.75 -19.35
N THR A 98 21.50 -6.65 -20.57
CA THR A 98 21.74 -7.81 -21.43
C THR A 98 22.97 -8.57 -20.95
N ASN A 99 23.21 -9.76 -21.51
CA ASN A 99 24.42 -10.53 -21.17
C ASN A 99 25.69 -9.79 -21.62
N GLU A 100 25.55 -8.96 -22.64
CA GLU A 100 26.59 -8.16 -23.29
C GLU A 100 26.86 -6.86 -22.53
N GLY A 101 26.14 -6.61 -21.42
CA GLY A 101 26.28 -5.40 -20.60
C GLY A 101 25.52 -4.18 -21.14
N GLU A 102 24.74 -4.36 -22.20
CA GLU A 102 23.92 -3.31 -22.79
C GLU A 102 22.62 -3.12 -22.00
N ILE A 103 22.05 -1.90 -22.04
CA ILE A 103 20.74 -1.63 -21.44
C ILE A 103 19.67 -1.92 -22.49
N ALA A 104 18.82 -2.90 -22.22
CA ALA A 104 17.60 -3.15 -22.98
C ALA A 104 16.41 -2.45 -22.31
N GLU A 105 15.63 -1.72 -23.10
CA GLU A 105 14.43 -1.01 -22.67
C GLU A 105 13.18 -1.60 -23.34
N ALA A 106 12.07 -1.67 -22.61
CA ALA A 106 10.76 -1.98 -23.17
C ALA A 106 9.64 -1.34 -22.37
N VAL A 107 8.53 -1.06 -23.05
CA VAL A 107 7.31 -0.55 -22.43
C VAL A 107 6.38 -1.71 -22.14
N MET A 108 6.02 -1.88 -20.87
CA MET A 108 5.20 -3.01 -20.43
C MET A 108 3.96 -2.53 -19.69
N LYS A 109 2.85 -3.23 -19.89
CA LYS A 109 1.64 -3.02 -19.10
C LYS A 109 1.82 -3.62 -17.71
N LEU A 110 1.90 -2.78 -16.68
CA LEU A 110 2.02 -3.24 -15.30
C LEU A 110 0.65 -3.32 -14.63
N SER A 111 0.52 -4.21 -13.67
CA SER A 111 -0.68 -4.37 -12.85
C SER A 111 -0.47 -3.74 -11.46
N VAL A 112 -1.54 -3.28 -10.84
CA VAL A 112 -1.51 -2.71 -9.49
C VAL A 112 -1.00 -3.71 -8.45
N CYS A 113 -0.28 -3.23 -7.45
CA CYS A 113 0.14 -4.04 -6.31
C CYS A 113 -1.07 -4.40 -5.43
N ARG A 114 -1.28 -5.70 -5.17
CA ARG A 114 -2.37 -6.20 -4.31
C ARG A 114 -2.33 -5.60 -2.91
N SER A 115 -1.14 -5.46 -2.32
CA SER A 115 -1.00 -4.85 -0.99
C SER A 115 -1.36 -3.38 -0.96
N CYS A 116 -1.29 -2.66 -2.09
CA CYS A 116 -1.84 -1.31 -2.17
C CYS A 116 -3.37 -1.35 -2.16
N LEU A 117 -4.00 -2.27 -2.90
CA LEU A 117 -5.45 -2.43 -2.90
C LEU A 117 -5.99 -2.78 -1.51
N SER A 118 -5.33 -3.70 -0.81
CA SER A 118 -5.64 -4.04 0.59
C SER A 118 -5.52 -2.83 1.51
N LYS A 119 -4.36 -2.14 1.47
CA LYS A 119 -4.09 -0.99 2.36
C LYS A 119 -5.05 0.19 2.15
N LEU A 120 -5.51 0.40 0.91
CA LEU A 120 -6.45 1.45 0.55
C LEU A 120 -7.92 1.00 0.63
N GLU A 121 -8.17 -0.22 1.09
CA GLU A 121 -9.51 -0.83 1.20
C GLU A 121 -10.31 -0.77 -0.13
N TYR A 122 -9.61 -0.78 -1.26
CA TYR A 122 -10.19 -0.50 -2.57
C TYR A 122 -11.24 -1.57 -2.95
N GLN A 123 -12.50 -1.17 -3.12
CA GLN A 123 -13.62 -2.07 -3.44
C GLN A 123 -13.80 -3.24 -2.46
N SER A 124 -13.41 -3.03 -1.19
CA SER A 124 -13.39 -4.07 -0.15
C SER A 124 -12.54 -5.28 -0.57
N TYR A 125 -11.40 -5.03 -1.24
CA TYR A 125 -10.56 -6.05 -1.88
C TYR A 125 -10.28 -7.28 -1.00
N ASP A 126 -9.96 -7.09 0.28
CA ASP A 126 -9.62 -8.18 1.21
C ASP A 126 -10.82 -9.05 1.60
N SER A 127 -12.06 -8.54 1.49
CA SER A 127 -13.26 -9.31 1.79
C SER A 127 -13.82 -10.07 0.58
N ARG A 128 -13.14 -10.00 -0.57
CA ARG A 128 -13.55 -10.68 -1.82
C ARG A 128 -12.89 -12.05 -1.94
N ASP A 129 -13.55 -12.96 -2.65
CA ASP A 129 -12.95 -14.23 -3.03
C ASP A 129 -11.78 -14.03 -4.01
N LYS A 130 -10.96 -15.07 -4.15
CA LYS A 130 -9.74 -15.02 -4.96
C LYS A 130 -9.99 -14.67 -6.44
N SER A 131 -11.07 -15.19 -7.03
CA SER A 131 -11.41 -14.91 -8.43
C SER A 131 -11.78 -13.44 -8.61
N THR A 132 -12.61 -12.92 -7.70
CA THR A 132 -13.00 -11.50 -7.70
C THR A 132 -11.79 -10.58 -7.47
N GLN A 133 -10.89 -10.93 -6.54
CA GLN A 133 -9.63 -10.19 -6.35
C GLN A 133 -8.78 -10.14 -7.62
N ASP A 134 -8.67 -11.27 -8.33
CA ASP A 134 -7.91 -11.35 -9.57
C ASP A 134 -8.55 -10.49 -10.67
N GLN A 135 -9.89 -10.43 -10.74
CA GLN A 135 -10.61 -9.53 -11.64
C GLN A 135 -10.41 -8.05 -11.31
N ILE A 136 -10.41 -7.68 -10.02
CA ILE A 136 -10.15 -6.30 -9.59
C ILE A 136 -8.76 -5.86 -10.05
N VAL A 137 -7.74 -6.69 -9.85
CA VAL A 137 -6.37 -6.40 -10.32
C VAL A 137 -6.31 -6.28 -11.84
N ALA A 138 -6.96 -7.20 -12.57
CA ALA A 138 -6.92 -7.23 -14.02
C ALA A 138 -7.63 -6.02 -14.67
N LYS A 139 -8.69 -5.52 -14.05
CA LYS A 139 -9.52 -4.40 -14.54
C LYS A 139 -9.11 -3.04 -13.96
N PHE A 140 -8.10 -2.99 -13.11
CA PHE A 140 -7.68 -1.75 -12.44
C PHE A 140 -7.25 -0.67 -13.45
N SER A 141 -7.79 0.53 -13.28
CA SER A 141 -7.49 1.72 -14.09
C SER A 141 -6.95 2.83 -13.18
N ILE A 142 -5.72 3.29 -13.43
CA ILE A 142 -5.12 4.39 -12.67
C ILE A 142 -5.94 5.67 -12.87
N THR A 143 -6.37 5.95 -14.11
CA THR A 143 -7.22 7.11 -14.42
C THR A 143 -8.50 7.11 -13.59
N ALA A 144 -9.23 5.99 -13.54
CA ALA A 144 -10.47 5.89 -12.78
C ALA A 144 -10.22 6.00 -11.27
N PHE A 145 -9.15 5.38 -10.78
CA PHE A 145 -8.75 5.46 -9.38
C PHE A 145 -8.42 6.90 -8.96
N PHE A 146 -7.56 7.60 -9.70
CA PHE A 146 -7.23 8.99 -9.37
C PHE A 146 -8.41 9.94 -9.52
N ALA A 147 -9.33 9.73 -10.47
CA ALA A 147 -10.55 10.53 -10.56
C ALA A 147 -11.42 10.40 -9.29
N GLN A 148 -11.51 9.20 -8.72
CA GLN A 148 -12.28 8.95 -7.49
C GLN A 148 -11.60 9.50 -6.23
N HIS A 149 -10.27 9.52 -6.20
CA HIS A 149 -9.49 9.83 -4.99
C HIS A 149 -8.76 11.18 -5.00
N SER A 150 -8.80 11.92 -6.12
CA SER A 150 -8.23 13.27 -6.26
C SER A 150 -9.31 14.34 -6.36
N ALA A 151 -10.58 13.96 -6.26
CA ALA A 151 -11.64 14.95 -6.07
C ALA A 151 -11.31 15.70 -4.77
N PRO A 152 -11.28 17.04 -4.77
CA PRO A 152 -11.20 17.77 -3.53
C PRO A 152 -12.35 17.27 -2.67
N GLU A 153 -12.05 16.94 -1.42
CA GLU A 153 -13.03 16.76 -0.36
C GLU A 153 -13.89 18.03 -0.38
N MET A 154 -14.96 18.00 -1.17
CA MET A 154 -15.96 19.03 -1.20
C MET A 154 -16.59 18.89 0.16
N ALA A 155 -16.14 19.77 1.05
CA ALA A 155 -16.75 20.10 2.31
C ALA A 155 -18.27 20.25 2.10
N THR A 156 -18.99 19.16 2.27
CA THR A 156 -20.38 19.20 2.73
C THR A 156 -20.35 18.89 4.21
N ALA A 157 -19.66 19.76 4.96
CA ALA A 157 -20.22 20.13 6.24
C ALA A 157 -21.64 20.64 5.91
N PRO A 158 -22.71 20.12 6.53
CA PRO A 158 -24.02 20.68 6.32
C PRO A 158 -23.93 22.15 6.75
N VAL A 159 -24.01 23.06 5.78
CA VAL A 159 -24.37 24.44 6.06
C VAL A 159 -25.74 24.32 6.70
N ARG A 160 -25.78 24.40 8.03
CA ARG A 160 -27.01 24.71 8.74
C ARG A 160 -27.39 26.07 8.21
N VAL A 161 -28.30 26.09 7.23
CA VAL A 161 -29.08 27.27 6.94
C VAL A 161 -29.84 27.52 8.23
N ILE A 162 -29.32 28.43 9.05
CA ILE A 162 -30.10 29.09 10.07
C ILE A 162 -31.07 29.92 9.25
N THR A 163 -32.22 29.35 8.92
CA THR A 163 -33.38 30.17 8.64
C THR A 163 -33.65 30.85 9.97
N ASP A 164 -33.44 32.17 10.01
CA ASP A 164 -33.95 33.04 11.05
C ASP A 164 -35.48 32.98 10.99
N GLU A 165 -36.04 31.88 11.53
CA GLU A 165 -37.43 31.83 11.96
C GLU A 165 -37.54 32.81 13.13
N PRO A 166 -38.34 33.88 13.02
CA PRO A 166 -38.51 34.81 14.12
C PRO A 166 -39.10 34.06 15.31
N CYS A 167 -38.34 34.02 16.41
CA CYS A 167 -38.78 33.43 17.65
C CYS A 167 -40.12 34.07 18.06
N LEU A 168 -41.17 33.25 18.14
CA LEU A 168 -42.40 33.64 18.81
C LEU A 168 -42.05 34.01 20.26
N PRO A 169 -42.60 35.12 20.78
CA PRO A 169 -42.33 35.55 22.14
C PRO A 169 -42.79 34.47 23.12
N CYS A 170 -41.84 33.96 23.91
CA CYS A 170 -42.17 33.07 25.02
C CYS A 170 -43.06 33.86 26.02
N PRO A 171 -44.17 33.29 26.48
CA PRO A 171 -44.92 33.89 27.59
C PRO A 171 -44.06 33.82 28.85
N VAL A 172 -43.63 34.98 29.31
CA VAL A 172 -43.04 35.16 30.63
C VAL A 172 -44.10 34.86 31.69
N THR A 173 -43.94 33.76 32.41
CA THR A 173 -44.65 33.57 33.69
C THR A 173 -43.78 34.11 34.83
N PRO A 174 -44.34 34.87 35.78
CA PRO A 174 -43.58 35.35 36.93
C PRO A 174 -43.38 34.25 37.97
N VAL A 175 -42.13 34.12 38.38
CA VAL A 175 -41.62 33.94 39.76
C VAL A 175 -42.44 33.05 40.70
N GLU A 176 -41.84 31.96 41.18
CA GLU A 176 -41.92 31.68 42.61
C GLU A 176 -40.60 31.13 43.18
N LYS A 177 -40.24 31.76 44.30
CA LYS A 177 -39.01 31.65 45.05
C LYS A 177 -39.22 30.51 46.05
N MET A 178 -38.51 29.39 45.91
CA MET A 178 -38.60 28.31 46.91
C MET A 178 -37.26 28.14 47.63
N GLU A 179 -37.33 28.38 48.94
CA GLU A 179 -36.25 28.39 49.91
C GLU A 179 -35.66 27.00 50.18
N MET A 180 -34.41 27.04 50.64
CA MET A 180 -33.61 25.93 51.14
C MET A 180 -34.23 25.19 52.32
N SER A 181 -33.97 23.88 52.37
CA SER A 181 -33.89 23.11 53.62
C SER A 181 -32.78 22.04 53.52
N PRO A 182 -31.89 21.90 54.53
CA PRO A 182 -30.98 20.76 54.71
C PRO A 182 -31.40 19.90 55.94
N PRO A 183 -30.59 18.94 56.43
CA PRO A 183 -29.95 17.78 55.79
C PRO A 183 -30.30 16.46 56.53
N ALA A 184 -29.90 15.29 56.04
CA ALA A 184 -29.76 14.09 56.88
C ALA A 184 -28.70 13.09 56.37
N SER A 185 -27.94 12.55 57.33
CA SER A 185 -26.75 11.71 57.22
C SER A 185 -26.96 10.26 56.75
N GLN A 186 -25.93 9.78 56.02
CA GLN A 186 -25.15 8.52 56.13
C GLN A 186 -25.84 7.22 56.58
N LEU A 187 -25.60 6.13 55.84
CA LEU A 187 -25.10 4.83 56.36
C LEU A 187 -24.34 4.05 55.24
N PRO A 188 -23.34 3.21 55.61
CA PRO A 188 -22.43 2.55 54.66
C PRO A 188 -22.93 1.20 54.12
N ILE A 189 -22.50 0.86 52.90
CA ILE A 189 -22.77 -0.41 52.21
C ILE A 189 -21.61 -1.38 52.47
N THR A 190 -21.93 -2.56 53.02
CA THR A 190 -21.04 -3.71 53.15
C THR A 190 -21.15 -4.58 51.89
N VAL A 191 -20.02 -4.96 51.29
CA VAL A 191 -19.96 -5.91 50.16
C VAL A 191 -19.42 -7.23 50.68
N GLU A 192 -20.25 -8.28 50.63
CA GLU A 192 -19.83 -9.66 50.92
C GLU A 192 -19.39 -10.36 49.64
N MET A 193 -18.19 -10.94 49.66
CA MET A 193 -17.66 -11.87 48.66
C MET A 193 -18.15 -13.28 48.97
N GLN A 194 -18.86 -13.92 48.04
CA GLN A 194 -19.15 -15.35 48.10
C GLN A 194 -18.22 -16.14 47.17
N THR A 195 -17.54 -17.11 47.78
CA THR A 195 -16.74 -18.15 47.12
C THR A 195 -17.34 -19.50 47.46
N ASP A 196 -17.93 -20.20 46.50
CA ASP A 196 -18.32 -21.61 46.63
C ASP A 196 -17.81 -22.34 45.37
N LYS A 197 -16.80 -23.20 45.45
CA LYS A 197 -16.78 -24.61 45.89
C LYS A 197 -17.69 -25.57 45.08
N VAL A 198 -16.99 -26.24 44.17
CA VAL A 198 -17.17 -27.56 43.53
C VAL A 198 -18.02 -28.57 44.32
N PRO A 199 -18.82 -29.37 43.61
CA PRO A 199 -18.78 -30.81 43.84
C PRO A 199 -18.66 -31.66 42.57
N THR A 200 -17.81 -32.68 42.71
CA THR A 200 -17.51 -33.81 41.83
C THR A 200 -18.67 -34.82 41.78
N VAL A 201 -19.09 -35.28 40.59
CA VAL A 201 -19.81 -36.56 40.41
C VAL A 201 -19.35 -37.27 39.11
N ILE A 202 -19.21 -38.58 39.24
CA ILE A 202 -18.62 -39.65 38.39
C ILE A 202 -19.58 -40.08 37.24
N PRO A 203 -19.10 -40.76 36.17
CA PRO A 203 -19.73 -40.73 34.85
C PRO A 203 -20.70 -41.89 34.58
N GLN A 204 -21.61 -41.68 33.62
CA GLN A 204 -22.39 -42.74 32.98
C GLN A 204 -22.13 -42.76 31.47
N THR A 205 -21.87 -43.97 30.99
CA THR A 205 -21.63 -44.42 29.63
C THR A 205 -22.88 -44.30 28.76
N ILE A 206 -22.79 -43.66 27.59
CA ILE A 206 -23.65 -43.94 26.42
C ILE A 206 -22.80 -43.80 25.14
N CYS A 207 -23.00 -44.74 24.21
CA CYS A 207 -22.22 -44.91 22.99
C CYS A 207 -22.81 -44.18 21.77
N PHE A 208 -21.93 -43.96 20.78
CA PHE A 208 -22.11 -43.68 19.34
C PHE A 208 -22.89 -42.42 18.89
N ASN A 209 -22.18 -41.50 18.21
CA ASN A 209 -22.31 -41.32 16.75
C ASN A 209 -21.14 -40.48 16.20
N GLU A 210 -20.81 -40.73 14.93
CA GLU A 210 -19.61 -40.33 14.21
C GLU A 210 -19.35 -38.81 14.18
N GLU A 211 -18.17 -38.39 14.64
CA GLU A 211 -17.71 -37.01 14.53
C GLU A 211 -16.48 -36.90 13.63
N LYS A 212 -16.63 -36.02 12.64
CA LYS A 212 -15.69 -35.64 11.60
C LYS A 212 -14.42 -35.05 12.22
N VAL A 213 -13.27 -35.63 11.89
CA VAL A 213 -11.94 -35.21 12.33
C VAL A 213 -11.67 -33.75 11.90
N ILE A 214 -11.67 -32.83 12.86
CA ILE A 214 -11.09 -31.49 12.74
C ILE A 214 -9.66 -31.57 13.30
N PRO A 215 -8.60 -31.27 12.53
CA PRO A 215 -7.25 -31.24 13.08
C PRO A 215 -7.04 -30.03 14.00
N ASN A 216 -6.46 -30.28 15.17
CA ASN A 216 -6.09 -29.28 16.16
C ASN A 216 -5.09 -28.23 15.60
N PRO A 217 -5.16 -26.98 16.08
CA PRO A 217 -4.21 -25.93 15.71
C PRO A 217 -2.81 -26.25 16.30
N VAL A 218 -1.84 -26.44 15.42
CA VAL A 218 -0.42 -26.58 15.77
C VAL A 218 0.08 -25.23 16.31
N LYS A 219 0.49 -25.21 17.59
CA LYS A 219 1.24 -24.09 18.18
C LYS A 219 2.57 -23.90 17.44
N PRO A 220 2.95 -22.68 17.04
CA PRO A 220 4.24 -22.45 16.41
C PRO A 220 5.38 -22.59 17.44
N THR A 221 6.21 -23.61 17.26
CA THR A 221 7.46 -23.81 17.98
C THR A 221 8.49 -22.80 17.45
N PHE A 222 8.79 -21.78 18.26
CA PHE A 222 9.91 -20.88 18.02
C PHE A 222 11.21 -21.66 18.22
N THR A 223 11.92 -21.95 17.12
CA THR A 223 13.32 -22.39 17.19
C THR A 223 14.23 -21.21 16.90
N ASN A 224 15.07 -20.88 17.87
CA ASN A 224 16.12 -19.87 17.77
C ASN A 224 17.04 -20.18 16.58
N ARG A 225 17.12 -19.29 15.59
CA ARG A 225 18.21 -19.28 14.61
C ARG A 225 19.25 -18.23 15.01
N SER A 226 20.48 -18.71 15.14
CA SER A 226 21.72 -17.96 15.36
C SER A 226 21.91 -16.82 14.34
N PRO A 227 22.57 -15.70 14.70
CA PRO A 227 22.81 -14.59 13.78
C PRO A 227 23.71 -15.02 12.63
N ARG A 228 23.21 -14.92 11.40
CA ARG A 228 24.03 -15.02 10.19
C ARG A 228 24.81 -13.72 10.07
N THR A 229 26.13 -13.80 10.12
CA THR A 229 27.02 -12.70 9.78
C THR A 229 26.89 -12.40 8.29
N ASP A 230 26.57 -11.15 7.95
CA ASP A 230 26.43 -10.68 6.57
C ASP A 230 27.82 -10.56 5.93
N TYR A 231 28.23 -11.61 5.23
CA TYR A 231 29.37 -11.55 4.32
C TYR A 231 28.95 -10.82 3.04
N ILE A 232 29.31 -9.54 2.92
CA ILE A 232 29.08 -8.77 1.69
C ILE A 232 30.02 -9.33 0.61
N ASN A 233 29.44 -9.97 -0.40
CA ASN A 233 30.18 -10.53 -1.52
C ASN A 233 30.93 -9.41 -2.27
N PRO A 234 32.28 -9.47 -2.39
CA PRO A 234 33.07 -8.46 -3.07
C PRO A 234 32.61 -8.23 -4.52
N LEU A 235 32.13 -9.28 -5.18
CA LEU A 235 31.62 -9.25 -6.56
C LEU A 235 30.41 -8.32 -6.74
N GLU A 236 29.55 -8.18 -5.73
CA GLU A 236 28.40 -7.26 -5.80
C GLU A 236 28.84 -5.80 -5.69
N THR A 237 29.94 -5.52 -5.00
CA THR A 237 30.52 -4.17 -4.91
C THR A 237 31.17 -3.75 -6.22
N PHE A 238 31.77 -4.69 -6.97
CA PHE A 238 32.31 -4.40 -8.30
C PHE A 238 31.22 -4.10 -9.32
N LEU A 239 30.08 -4.81 -9.27
CA LEU A 239 28.97 -4.58 -10.18
C LEU A 239 28.30 -3.22 -9.98
N THR A 240 28.17 -2.75 -8.74
CA THR A 240 27.64 -1.42 -8.46
C THR A 240 28.59 -0.31 -8.92
N HIS A 241 29.90 -0.44 -8.68
CA HIS A 241 30.89 0.53 -9.18
C HIS A 241 30.96 0.55 -10.70
N PHE A 242 30.93 -0.62 -11.36
CA PHE A 242 30.90 -0.69 -12.82
C PHE A 242 29.63 -0.02 -13.37
N TYR A 243 28.47 -0.25 -12.76
CA TYR A 243 27.21 0.39 -13.16
C TYR A 243 27.26 1.92 -13.03
N VAL A 244 27.78 2.45 -11.92
CA VAL A 244 27.94 3.90 -11.71
C VAL A 244 28.92 4.48 -12.74
N MET A 245 30.03 3.79 -13.04
CA MET A 245 30.99 4.22 -14.05
C MET A 245 30.38 4.24 -15.46
N GLN A 246 29.56 3.25 -15.83
CA GLN A 246 28.87 3.24 -17.14
C GLN A 246 27.86 4.39 -17.27
N LEU A 247 27.13 4.72 -16.19
CA LEU A 247 26.22 5.86 -16.18
C LEU A 247 26.95 7.21 -16.32
N LEU A 248 28.08 7.38 -15.63
CA LEU A 248 28.92 8.58 -15.74
C LEU A 248 29.50 8.73 -17.16
N LEU A 249 29.97 7.64 -17.76
CA LEU A 249 30.46 7.66 -19.15
C LEU A 249 29.35 8.02 -20.14
N LYS A 250 28.11 7.57 -19.91
CA LYS A 250 26.96 7.93 -20.75
C LYS A 250 26.61 9.42 -20.62
N GLN A 251 26.67 10.00 -19.42
CA GLN A 251 26.45 11.43 -19.20
C GLN A 251 27.55 12.28 -19.84
N VAL A 252 28.83 11.89 -19.70
CA VAL A 252 29.95 12.58 -20.36
C VAL A 252 29.81 12.52 -21.88
N LYS A 253 29.43 11.37 -22.45
CA LYS A 253 29.19 11.23 -23.88
C LYS A 253 28.07 12.14 -24.39
N GLN A 254 27.01 12.36 -23.60
CA GLN A 254 25.93 13.29 -23.93
C GLN A 254 26.38 14.76 -23.85
N GLN A 255 27.25 15.12 -22.91
CA GLN A 255 27.79 16.49 -22.81
C GLN A 255 28.80 16.81 -23.93
N VAL A 256 29.60 15.82 -24.35
CA VAL A 256 30.62 16.02 -25.39
C VAL A 256 30.01 16.01 -26.81
N LEU A 257 29.00 15.17 -27.06
CA LEU A 257 28.33 15.13 -28.37
C LEU A 257 27.19 16.16 -28.52
N GLY A 258 26.71 16.75 -27.43
CA GLY A 258 25.71 17.83 -27.45
C GLY A 258 26.26 19.22 -27.78
N HIS A 259 27.58 19.35 -27.93
CA HIS A 259 28.27 20.62 -28.28
C HIS A 259 28.69 20.73 -29.75
N VAL A 260 28.32 19.75 -30.58
CA VAL A 260 28.57 19.76 -32.03
C VAL A 260 27.23 19.65 -32.77
N PHE A 261 26.28 20.56 -32.50
CA PHE A 261 25.20 20.97 -33.39
C PHE A 261 24.60 22.29 -32.91
#